data_AF-A0A3B3T5J7-F1
#
_entry.id   AF-A0A3B3T5J7-F1
#
_cell.length_a   1.000
_cell.length_b   1.000
_cell.length_c   1.000
_cell.angle_alpha   90.00
_cell.angle_beta   90.00
_cell.angle_gamma   90.00
#
_symmetry.space_group_name_H-M   'P 1'
#
loop_
_entity.id
_entity.type
_entity.pdbx_description
1 polymer ?
#
loop_
_entity_poly.entity_id
_entity_poly.type
_entity_poly.pdbx_seq_one_letter_code
_entity_poly.pdbx_strand_id
1 'polypeptide(L)' 'MAAGSGAESCASASSATFKSSLDRRFQAVSNTADSIQGLSAWCIENKKHYNLIVRHWMKWLKKCEFHVPLASPLAMLR' A
#
# COMPACT_ATOMS: atom_id res chain seq x y z
N MET A 1 -27.79 -18.33 23.96
CA MET A 1 -27.26 -18.71 22.63
C MET A 1 -25.81 -19.14 22.78
N ALA A 2 -25.40 -20.12 21.98
CA ALA A 2 -24.18 -20.90 22.10
C ALA A 2 -22.93 -20.23 21.48
N ALA A 3 -21.77 -20.67 21.98
CA ALA A 3 -20.47 -20.88 21.33
C ALA A 3 -19.86 -19.80 20.41
N GLY A 4 -18.58 -19.50 20.64
CA GLY A 4 -17.76 -18.77 19.67
C GLY A 4 -16.34 -18.53 20.15
N SER A 5 -15.54 -19.59 20.24
CA SER A 5 -14.08 -19.54 20.26
C SER A 5 -13.54 -18.61 19.17
N GLY A 6 -12.50 -17.82 19.45
CA GLY A 6 -11.90 -16.93 18.44
C GLY A 6 -10.67 -16.15 18.88
N ALA A 7 -9.71 -16.82 19.53
CA ALA A 7 -8.39 -16.25 19.83
C ALA A 7 -7.52 -16.02 18.57
N GLU A 8 -8.10 -16.11 17.37
CA GLU A 8 -7.48 -15.84 16.06
C GLU A 8 -7.55 -14.35 15.64
N SER A 9 -8.20 -13.51 16.44
CA SER A 9 -8.49 -12.12 16.08
C SER A 9 -7.29 -11.17 16.21
N CYS A 10 -6.28 -11.49 17.03
CA CYS A 10 -5.20 -10.54 17.31
C CYS A 10 -4.18 -10.43 16.16
N ALA A 11 -3.70 -11.56 15.64
CA ALA A 11 -2.73 -11.57 14.53
C ALA A 11 -3.35 -11.09 13.20
N SER A 12 -4.61 -11.46 12.95
CA SER A 12 -5.38 -11.03 11.78
C SER A 12 -5.70 -9.53 11.84
N ALA A 13 -6.04 -9.00 13.02
CA ALA A 13 -6.23 -7.57 13.22
C ALA A 13 -4.93 -6.78 13.02
N SER A 14 -3.80 -7.24 13.56
CA SER A 14 -2.50 -6.58 13.33
C SER A 14 -2.12 -6.53 11.85
N SER A 15 -2.37 -7.62 11.10
CA SER A 15 -2.14 -7.65 9.65
C SER A 15 -3.09 -6.70 8.89
N ALA A 16 -4.36 -6.64 9.28
CA ALA A 16 -5.34 -5.73 8.68
C ALA A 16 -4.96 -4.25 8.93
N THR A 17 -4.59 -3.89 10.16
CA THR A 17 -4.14 -2.53 10.51
C THR A 17 -2.88 -2.13 9.76
N PHE A 18 -1.94 -3.07 9.58
CA PHE A 18 -0.74 -2.85 8.79
C PHE A 18 -1.06 -2.58 7.31
N LYS A 19 -1.97 -3.37 6.72
CA LYS A 19 -2.43 -3.16 5.34
C LYS A 19 -3.11 -1.80 5.14
N SER A 20 -3.96 -1.38 6.07
CA SER A 20 -4.61 -0.06 6.01
C SER A 20 -3.59 1.08 6.10
N SER A 21 -2.55 0.92 6.92
CA SER A 21 -1.47 1.89 7.05
C SER A 21 -0.63 1.98 5.76
N LEU A 22 -0.34 0.84 5.13
CA LEU A 22 0.33 0.77 3.83
C LEU A 22 -0.49 1.46 2.74
N ASP A 23 -1.78 1.18 2.66
CA ASP A 23 -2.65 1.74 1.62
C ASP A 23 -2.72 3.26 1.73
N ARG A 24 -2.89 3.79 2.96
CA ARG A 24 -2.87 5.24 3.22
C ARG A 24 -1.52 5.87 2.86
N ARG A 25 -0.41 5.22 3.17
CA ARG A 25 0.94 5.71 2.85
C ARG A 25 1.20 5.71 1.34
N PHE A 26 0.79 4.67 0.63
CA PHE A 26 0.93 4.64 -0.82
C PHE A 26 0.05 5.69 -1.50
N GLN A 27 -1.20 5.88 -1.04
CA GLN A 27 -2.05 6.98 -1.55
C GLN A 27 -1.47 8.38 -1.29
N ALA A 28 -0.81 8.57 -0.15
CA ALA A 28 -0.22 9.85 0.22
C ALA A 28 1.19 10.09 -0.36
N VAL A 29 1.82 9.09 -1.00
CA VAL A 29 3.17 9.24 -1.54
C VAL A 29 3.13 10.18 -2.75
N SER A 30 3.96 11.22 -2.72
CA SER A 30 4.12 12.20 -3.80
C SER A 30 5.57 12.26 -4.27
N ASN A 31 5.84 12.92 -5.39
CA ASN A 31 7.18 13.00 -5.98
C ASN A 31 8.10 14.01 -5.25
N THR A 32 7.87 14.24 -3.95
CA THR A 32 8.75 15.07 -3.12
C THR A 32 9.75 14.17 -2.40
N ALA A 33 10.98 14.66 -2.22
CA ALA A 33 12.01 13.93 -1.51
C ALA A 33 11.57 13.53 -0.10
N ASP A 34 10.89 14.44 0.62
CA ASP A 34 10.36 14.21 1.96
C ASP A 34 9.35 13.05 2.00
N SER A 35 8.42 12.99 1.03
CA SER A 35 7.42 11.92 0.95
C SER A 35 8.06 10.57 0.66
N ILE A 36 9.01 10.54 -0.27
CA ILE A 36 9.75 9.32 -0.64
C ILE A 36 10.63 8.85 0.54
N GLN A 37 11.32 9.77 1.22
CA GLN A 37 12.13 9.49 2.40
C GLN A 37 11.28 8.99 3.57
N GLY A 38 10.13 9.62 3.83
CA GLY A 38 9.19 9.18 4.86
C GLY A 38 8.67 7.76 4.63
N LEU A 39 8.38 7.39 3.37
CA LEU A 39 7.98 6.03 3.02
C LEU A 39 9.12 5.03 3.22
N SER A 40 10.32 5.36 2.75
CA SER A 40 11.50 4.48 2.83
C SER A 40 11.97 4.27 4.27
N ALA A 41 11.99 5.32 5.10
CA ALA A 41 12.28 5.21 6.54
C ALA A 41 11.29 4.27 7.25
N TRP A 42 9.99 4.41 6.94
CA TRP A 42 8.97 3.53 7.52
C TRP A 42 9.11 2.07 7.08
N CYS A 43 9.48 1.82 5.82
CA CYS A 43 9.77 0.47 5.34
C CYS A 43 10.95 -0.17 6.12
N ILE A 44 11.98 0.61 6.45
CA ILE A 44 13.13 0.14 7.24
C ILE A 44 12.71 -0.23 8.67
N GLU A 45 11.90 0.61 9.31
CA GLU A 45 11.37 0.35 10.66
C GLU A 45 10.51 -0.93 10.70
N ASN A 46 9.74 -1.18 9.63
CA ASN A 46 8.85 -2.33 9.51
C ASN A 46 9.47 -3.51 8.75
N LYS A 47 10.82 -3.61 8.71
CA LYS A 47 11.56 -4.62 7.93
C LYS A 47 11.12 -6.07 8.18
N LYS A 48 10.58 -6.38 9.36
CA LYS A 48 10.02 -7.71 9.69
C LYS A 48 8.86 -8.13 8.75
N HIS A 49 8.18 -7.15 8.15
CA HIS A 49 7.05 -7.34 7.25
C HIS A 49 7.40 -7.07 5.78
N TYR A 50 8.69 -7.11 5.39
CA TYR A 50 9.15 -6.78 4.03
C TYR A 50 8.36 -7.51 2.93
N ASN A 51 8.09 -8.81 3.10
CA ASN A 51 7.31 -9.59 2.14
C ASN A 51 5.91 -9.01 1.91
N LEU A 52 5.25 -8.53 2.96
CA LEU A 52 3.90 -7.96 2.87
C LEU A 52 3.92 -6.57 2.22
N ILE A 53 4.94 -5.76 2.53
CA ILE A 53 5.17 -4.44 1.94
C ILE A 53 5.34 -4.58 0.43
N VAL A 54 6.27 -5.43 -0.02
CA VAL A 54 6.56 -5.63 -1.45
C VAL A 54 5.34 -6.15 -2.20
N ARG A 55 4.63 -7.14 -1.63
CA ARG A 55 3.41 -7.68 -2.27
C ARG A 55 2.30 -6.63 -2.41
N HIS A 56 2.13 -5.73 -1.44
CA HIS A 56 1.13 -4.65 -1.54
C HIS A 56 1.59 -3.56 -2.49
N TRP A 57 2.88 -3.21 -2.47
CA TRP A 57 3.45 -2.23 -3.39
C TRP A 57 3.25 -2.65 -4.85
N MET A 58 3.55 -3.92 -5.19
CA MET A 58 3.32 -4.46 -6.54
C MET A 58 1.84 -4.43 -6.96
N LYS A 59 0.90 -4.62 -6.02
CA LYS A 59 -0.54 -4.46 -6.30
C LYS A 59 -0.91 -3.00 -6.54
N TRP A 60 -0.33 -2.09 -5.78
CA TRP A 60 -0.60 -0.67 -5.86
C TRP A 60 -0.02 -0.06 -7.14
N LEU A 61 1.18 -0.47 -7.55
CA LEU A 61 1.82 -0.04 -8.79
C LEU A 61 0.94 -0.31 -10.02
N LYS A 62 0.35 -1.50 -10.12
CA LYS A 62 -0.60 -1.87 -11.20
C LYS A 62 -1.82 -0.94 -11.27
N LYS A 63 -2.24 -0.38 -10.14
CA LYS A 63 -3.36 0.57 -10.05
C LYS A 63 -2.96 1.97 -10.50
N CYS A 64 -1.70 2.35 -10.31
CA CYS A 64 -1.13 3.63 -10.75
C CYS A 64 -0.76 3.64 -12.23
N GLU A 65 -0.30 2.52 -12.81
CA GLU A 65 0.01 2.41 -14.24
C GLU A 65 -1.22 2.65 -15.13
N PHE A 66 -2.43 2.47 -14.59
CA PHE A 66 -3.69 2.84 -15.26
C PHE A 66 -3.98 4.34 -15.29
N HIS A 67 -3.19 5.16 -14.59
CA HIS A 67 -3.22 6.63 -14.65
C HIS A 67 -2.00 7.15 -15.43
N VAL A 68 -1.59 6.46 -16.49
CA VAL A 68 -0.69 7.05 -17.47
C VAL A 68 -1.52 7.28 -18.74
N PRO A 69 -1.66 8.53 -19.23
CA PRO A 69 -2.41 8.84 -20.44
C PRO A 69 -1.69 8.37 -21.72
N LEU A 70 -0.86 7.33 -21.66
CA LEU A 70 -0.31 6.66 -22.84
C LEU A 70 -1.33 5.73 -23.52
N ALA A 71 -2.53 5.57 -22.95
CA ALA A 71 -3.67 4.97 -23.65
C ALA A 71 -4.34 5.90 -24.68
N SER A 72 -3.95 7.18 -24.76
CA SER A 72 -4.55 8.13 -25.71
C SER A 72 -3.53 9.08 -26.34
N PRO A 73 -2.79 8.64 -27.38
CA PRO A 73 -2.14 9.58 -28.30
C PRO A 73 -3.14 10.59 -28.94
N LEU A 74 -4.45 10.31 -28.86
CA LEU A 74 -5.52 11.16 -29.38
C LEU A 74 -5.95 12.31 -28.46
N ALA A 75 -5.51 12.36 -27.20
CA ALA A 75 -5.90 13.45 -26.27
C ALA A 75 -5.02 14.70 -26.39
N MET A 76 -3.87 14.62 -27.08
CA MET A 76 -2.98 15.76 -27.35
C MET A 76 -3.27 16.47 -28.69
N LEU A 77 -4.24 15.99 -29.47
CA LEU A 77 -4.56 16.54 -30.80
C LEU A 77 -5.84 17.41 -30.82
N ARG A 78 -6.27 17.95 -29.68
CA ARG A 78 -7.40 18.87 -29.57
C ARG A 78 -6.97 20.16 -28.91
#